data_AF-A0A956HI23-F1
#
_entry.id   AF-A0A956HI23-F1
#
_cell.length_a   1.000
_cell.length_b   1.000
_cell.length_c   1.000
_cell.angle_alpha   90.00
_cell.angle_beta   90.00
_cell.angle_gamma   90.00
#
_symmetry.space_group_name_H-M   'P 1'
#
loop_
_entity.id
_entity.type
_entity.pdbx_description
1 polymer ?
#
loop_
_entity_poly.entity_id
_entity_poly.type
_entity_poly.pdbx_seq_one_letter_code
_entity_poly.pdbx_strand_id
1 'polypeptide(L)'
;MARVLGPALSVALAASPCVAAAAPSASKKPPPRALELHKGGIAMMEQGRYDAAAQAFRKALAELDDPREYLYGRAAVISELKNAQLAAYNVDHDPIHLCEFKDTLGHYTRQLVDAFRDEGESLPELQLARENLTELQAMIHAHANRMEIDVDDVCPGEDPIAAAPPVIKPKPEPEPEPAAVTDTPPPAQADKDPRPLLVSGGVLTGISLALLGTASYFFVRANNSARRAEALWDARDPELGQWETKTERDLWNESREDYQLSSPVAIVTVVTGGIALAGGITLLVLGAKQRNRQQRASLSPYGGPRSAGLVFNLRF
;
A
#
# COMPACT_ATOMS: atom_id res chain seq x y z
N MET A 1 29.82 -52.45 -18.52
CA MET A 1 29.02 -52.15 -17.31
C MET A 1 29.80 -51.16 -16.45
N ALA A 2 29.52 -49.86 -16.59
CA ALA A 2 30.23 -48.79 -15.89
C ALA A 2 29.39 -48.31 -14.71
N ARG A 3 29.93 -48.42 -13.49
CA ARG A 3 29.33 -47.90 -12.25
C ARG A 3 29.74 -46.44 -12.08
N VAL A 4 28.77 -45.53 -12.10
CA VAL A 4 28.95 -44.12 -11.75
C VAL A 4 28.65 -43.98 -10.24
N LEU A 5 29.66 -43.69 -9.44
CA LEU A 5 29.51 -43.28 -8.04
C LEU A 5 29.27 -41.76 -8.02
N GLY A 6 28.08 -41.34 -7.56
CA GLY A 6 27.79 -39.93 -7.28
C GLY A 6 28.19 -39.55 -5.85
N PRO A 7 28.73 -38.34 -5.60
CA PRO A 7 29.11 -37.91 -4.28
C PRO A 7 27.87 -37.51 -3.45
N ALA A 8 27.79 -38.04 -2.23
CA ALA A 8 26.80 -37.65 -1.24
C ALA A 8 27.16 -36.26 -0.69
N LEU A 9 26.46 -35.23 -1.15
CA LEU A 9 26.56 -33.86 -0.64
C LEU A 9 25.88 -33.81 0.74
N SER A 10 26.67 -33.80 1.81
CA SER A 10 26.18 -33.62 3.17
C SER A 10 26.06 -32.14 3.47
N VAL A 11 24.84 -31.60 3.49
CA VAL A 11 24.56 -30.23 3.91
C VAL A 11 24.54 -30.20 5.44
N ALA A 12 25.56 -29.62 6.04
CA ALA A 12 25.59 -29.34 7.47
C ALA A 12 24.76 -28.08 7.75
N LEU A 13 23.57 -28.23 8.32
CA LEU A 13 22.82 -27.11 8.90
C LEU A 13 23.56 -26.63 10.15
N ALA A 14 24.30 -25.53 10.02
CA ALA A 14 24.79 -24.79 11.17
C ALA A 14 23.60 -24.04 11.80
N ALA A 15 23.13 -24.52 12.95
CA ALA A 15 22.15 -23.80 13.76
C ALA A 15 22.80 -22.52 14.29
N SER A 16 22.53 -21.40 13.65
CA SER A 16 22.94 -20.09 14.16
C SER A 16 22.20 -19.82 15.47
N PRO A 17 22.88 -19.35 16.53
CA PRO A 17 22.21 -18.97 17.75
C PRO A 17 21.23 -17.85 17.43
N CYS A 18 19.94 -18.14 17.60
CA CYS A 18 18.88 -17.15 17.49
C CYS A 18 19.04 -16.21 18.69
N VAL A 19 19.71 -15.07 18.47
CA VAL A 19 19.71 -13.99 19.46
C VAL A 19 18.26 -13.50 19.51
N ALA A 20 17.56 -13.86 20.58
CA ALA A 20 16.21 -13.37 20.82
C ALA A 20 16.29 -11.84 20.92
N ALA A 21 15.91 -11.16 19.84
CA ALA A 21 15.75 -9.71 19.84
C ALA A 21 14.77 -9.37 20.95
N ALA A 22 15.21 -8.57 21.92
CA ALA A 22 14.34 -8.09 22.99
C ALA A 22 13.15 -7.39 22.33
N ALA A 23 11.94 -7.85 22.65
CA ALA A 23 10.73 -7.25 22.11
C ALA A 23 10.72 -5.75 22.45
N PRO A 24 10.36 -4.86 21.50
CA PRO A 24 10.34 -3.43 21.73
C PRO A 24 9.47 -3.14 22.96
N SER A 25 10.03 -2.32 23.86
CA SER A 25 9.34 -1.92 25.09
C SER A 25 7.98 -1.31 24.76
N ALA A 26 6.95 -1.70 25.52
CA ALA A 26 5.58 -1.28 25.28
C ALA A 26 5.47 0.25 25.32
N SER A 27 4.96 0.86 24.24
CA SER A 27 4.75 2.31 24.18
C SER A 27 3.81 2.78 25.30
N LYS A 28 4.14 3.92 25.89
CA LYS A 28 3.38 4.59 26.95
C LYS A 28 2.08 5.14 26.39
N LYS A 29 1.04 5.15 27.24
CA LYS A 29 -0.25 5.77 26.90
C LYS A 29 -0.04 7.26 26.63
N PRO A 30 -0.51 7.80 25.49
CA PRO A 30 -0.48 9.23 25.20
C PRO A 30 -1.11 10.07 26.33
N PRO A 31 -0.58 11.28 26.60
CA PRO A 31 -1.19 12.18 27.57
C PRO A 31 -2.61 12.58 27.11
N PRO A 32 -3.55 12.86 28.05
CA PRO A 32 -4.94 13.17 27.71
C PRO A 32 -5.10 14.30 26.70
N ARG A 33 -4.27 15.34 26.81
CA ARG A 33 -4.29 16.49 25.89
C ARG A 33 -3.95 16.11 24.45
N ALA A 34 -2.98 15.22 24.23
CA ALA A 34 -2.66 14.70 22.90
C ALA A 34 -3.85 13.94 22.29
N LEU A 35 -4.53 13.13 23.11
CA LEU A 35 -5.72 12.38 22.68
C LEU A 35 -6.88 13.31 22.31
N GLU A 36 -7.13 14.36 23.09
CA GLU A 36 -8.15 15.37 22.79
C GLU A 36 -7.86 16.10 21.47
N LEU A 37 -6.62 16.52 21.26
CA LEU A 37 -6.20 17.16 20.01
C LEU A 37 -6.33 16.24 18.81
N HIS A 38 -5.96 14.97 18.96
CA HIS A 38 -6.11 13.95 17.93
C HIS A 38 -7.58 13.72 17.57
N LYS A 39 -8.46 13.51 18.56
CA LYS A 39 -9.91 13.38 18.35
C LYS A 39 -10.51 14.63 17.69
N GLY A 40 -10.08 15.81 18.11
CA GLY A 40 -10.47 17.07 17.50
C GLY A 40 -10.07 17.17 16.02
N GLY A 41 -8.87 16.71 15.67
CA GLY A 41 -8.40 16.64 14.29
C GLY A 41 -9.25 15.72 13.42
N ILE A 42 -9.59 14.52 13.91
CA ILE A 42 -10.47 13.58 13.22
C ILE A 42 -11.84 14.22 12.96
N ALA A 43 -12.45 14.83 13.97
CA ALA A 43 -13.74 15.50 13.82
C ALA A 43 -13.69 16.67 12.81
N MET A 44 -12.55 17.36 12.68
CA MET A 44 -12.36 18.40 11.67
C MET A 44 -12.21 17.82 10.26
N MET A 45 -11.55 16.67 10.10
CA MET A 45 -11.49 15.96 8.80
C MET A 45 -12.89 15.54 8.34
N GLU A 46 -13.72 15.00 9.23
CA GLU A 46 -15.10 14.62 8.92
C GLU A 46 -15.97 15.80 8.45
N GLN A 47 -15.61 17.03 8.86
CA GLN A 47 -16.24 18.27 8.44
C GLN A 47 -15.63 18.86 7.15
N GLY A 48 -14.64 18.19 6.54
CA GLY A 48 -13.89 18.71 5.39
C GLY A 48 -12.95 19.86 5.71
N ARG A 49 -12.64 20.11 7.00
CA ARG A 49 -11.79 21.20 7.47
C ARG A 49 -10.34 20.73 7.61
N TYR A 50 -9.74 20.36 6.49
CA TYR A 50 -8.46 19.65 6.46
C TYR A 50 -7.29 20.44 7.04
N ASP A 51 -7.18 21.75 6.78
CA ASP A 51 -6.11 22.59 7.37
C ASP A 51 -6.19 22.64 8.90
N ALA A 52 -7.42 22.79 9.41
CA ALA A 52 -7.66 22.83 10.85
C ALA A 52 -7.34 21.48 11.49
N ALA A 53 -7.65 20.37 10.80
CA ALA A 53 -7.28 19.03 11.22
C ALA A 53 -5.76 18.85 11.24
N ALA A 54 -5.05 19.24 10.19
CA ALA A 54 -3.60 19.16 10.12
C ALA A 54 -2.93 19.94 11.26
N GLN A 55 -3.43 21.14 11.58
CA GLN A 55 -2.96 21.90 12.74
C GLN A 55 -3.24 21.19 14.07
N ALA A 56 -4.40 20.57 14.25
CA ALA A 56 -4.73 19.81 15.45
C ALA A 56 -3.80 18.60 15.61
N PHE A 57 -3.52 17.88 14.54
CA PHE A 57 -2.58 16.75 14.56
C PHE A 57 -1.14 17.17 14.85
N ARG A 58 -0.66 18.30 14.29
CA ARG A 58 0.66 18.84 14.65
C ARG A 58 0.75 19.19 16.13
N LYS A 59 -0.31 19.78 16.70
CA LYS A 59 -0.38 20.04 18.15
C LYS A 59 -0.40 18.73 18.95
N ALA A 60 -1.14 17.72 18.50
CA ALA A 60 -1.15 16.41 19.16
C ALA A 60 0.25 15.76 19.14
N LEU A 61 0.95 15.85 18.01
CA LEU A 61 2.31 15.32 17.86
C LEU A 61 3.31 16.05 18.78
N ALA A 62 3.15 17.35 18.94
CA ALA A 62 3.96 18.18 19.85
C ALA A 62 3.68 17.91 21.34
N GLU A 63 2.60 17.20 21.70
CA GLU A 63 2.36 16.74 23.07
C GLU A 63 2.98 15.35 23.31
N LEU A 64 3.54 14.71 22.27
CA LEU A 64 4.16 13.39 22.31
C LEU A 64 5.69 13.50 22.21
N ASP A 65 6.32 14.30 23.07
CA ASP A 65 7.70 14.75 22.90
C ASP A 65 8.76 13.66 22.75
N ASP A 66 8.63 12.54 23.47
CA ASP A 66 9.61 11.45 23.45
C ASP A 66 9.26 10.38 22.40
N PRO A 67 10.10 10.20 21.35
CA PRO A 67 9.85 9.21 20.30
C PRO A 67 9.89 7.76 20.80
N ARG A 68 10.67 7.45 21.85
CA ARG A 68 10.74 6.10 22.43
C ARG A 68 9.51 5.81 23.27
N GLU A 69 9.13 6.73 24.15
CA GLU A 69 7.96 6.51 25.01
C GLU A 69 6.67 6.41 24.18
N TYR A 70 6.50 7.27 23.18
CA TYR A 70 5.24 7.42 22.45
C TYR A 70 5.31 6.95 20.99
N LEU A 71 6.20 6.00 20.65
CA LEU A 71 6.42 5.53 19.28
C LEU A 71 5.12 5.30 18.50
N TYR A 72 4.24 4.45 19.02
CA TYR A 72 2.98 4.11 18.34
C TYR A 72 1.98 5.26 18.30
N GLY A 73 1.89 6.05 19.37
CA GLY A 73 1.02 7.23 19.41
C GLY A 73 1.43 8.26 18.36
N ARG A 74 2.74 8.50 18.21
CA ARG A 74 3.28 9.43 17.22
C ARG A 74 3.09 8.91 15.80
N ALA A 75 3.32 7.62 15.55
CA ALA A 75 3.09 7.00 14.24
C ALA A 75 1.62 7.12 13.80
N ALA A 76 0.67 6.90 14.71
CA ALA A 76 -0.76 7.08 14.43
C ALA A 76 -1.09 8.53 14.06
N VAL A 77 -0.63 9.51 14.84
CA VAL A 77 -0.86 10.94 14.57
C VAL A 77 -0.22 11.38 13.25
N ILE A 78 0.98 10.89 12.91
CA ILE A 78 1.64 11.16 11.62
C ILE A 78 0.84 10.61 10.45
N SER A 79 0.25 9.41 10.59
CA SER A 79 -0.59 8.83 9.54
C SER A 79 -1.84 9.69 9.29
N GLU A 80 -2.51 10.16 10.34
CA GLU A 80 -3.68 11.04 10.17
C GLU A 80 -3.31 12.43 9.65
N LEU A 81 -2.14 12.96 10.06
CA LEU A 81 -1.60 14.18 9.49
C LEU A 81 -1.33 14.04 7.98
N LYS A 82 -0.76 12.90 7.52
CA LYS A 82 -0.62 12.59 6.08
C LYS A 82 -1.97 12.71 5.38
N ASN A 83 -2.97 12.01 5.91
CA ASN A 83 -4.30 11.97 5.31
C ASN A 83 -4.94 13.37 5.21
N ALA A 84 -4.85 14.17 6.27
CA ALA A 84 -5.35 15.54 6.28
C ALA A 84 -4.65 16.42 5.23
N GLN A 85 -3.32 16.37 5.15
CA GLN A 85 -2.55 17.18 4.20
C GLN A 85 -2.79 16.77 2.75
N LEU A 86 -2.88 15.46 2.48
CA LEU A 86 -3.24 14.97 1.14
C LEU A 86 -4.68 15.34 0.77
N ALA A 87 -5.61 15.32 1.72
CA ALA A 87 -6.98 15.75 1.49
C ALA A 87 -7.07 17.25 1.19
N ALA A 88 -6.33 18.10 1.93
CA ALA A 88 -6.22 19.52 1.67
C ALA A 88 -5.67 19.80 0.26
N TYR A 89 -4.53 19.18 -0.09
CA TYR A 89 -3.95 19.26 -1.43
C TYR A 89 -4.90 18.81 -2.55
N ASN A 90 -5.74 17.81 -2.31
CA ASN A 90 -6.70 17.36 -3.31
C ASN A 90 -7.86 18.35 -3.52
N VAL A 91 -8.13 19.24 -2.54
CA VAL A 91 -9.19 20.26 -2.63
C VAL A 91 -8.73 21.49 -3.39
N ASP A 92 -7.56 22.03 -3.05
CA ASP A 92 -7.08 23.31 -3.60
C ASP A 92 -5.90 23.17 -4.58
N HIS A 93 -5.28 21.99 -4.63
CA HIS A 93 -4.06 21.73 -5.39
C HIS A 93 -2.88 22.63 -5.00
N ASP A 94 -2.88 23.19 -3.79
CA ASP A 94 -1.78 24.01 -3.29
C ASP A 94 -0.64 23.10 -2.78
N PRO A 95 0.56 23.12 -3.41
CA PRO A 95 1.66 22.27 -3.00
C PRO A 95 2.16 22.56 -1.58
N ILE A 96 1.77 23.69 -0.97
CA ILE A 96 2.14 24.03 0.42
C ILE A 96 1.81 22.91 1.40
N HIS A 97 0.68 22.21 1.22
CA HIS A 97 0.26 21.09 2.07
C HIS A 97 1.25 19.92 2.02
N LEU A 98 1.78 19.64 0.82
CA LEU A 98 2.79 18.61 0.62
C LEU A 98 4.13 19.04 1.21
N CYS A 99 4.52 20.30 1.03
CA CYS A 99 5.76 20.84 1.58
C CYS A 99 5.75 20.82 3.12
N GLU A 100 4.67 21.27 3.75
CA GLU A 100 4.51 21.27 5.21
C GLU A 100 4.55 19.85 5.79
N PHE A 101 3.94 18.88 5.10
CA PHE A 101 3.99 17.49 5.53
C PHE A 101 5.39 16.88 5.35
N LYS A 102 6.07 17.17 4.23
CA LYS A 102 7.47 16.76 4.00
C LYS A 102 8.37 17.24 5.14
N ASP A 103 8.25 18.51 5.55
CA ASP A 103 9.05 19.05 6.65
C ASP A 103 8.75 18.34 7.98
N THR A 104 7.46 18.22 8.33
CA THR A 104 7.03 17.54 9.57
C THR A 104 7.52 16.09 9.62
N LEU A 105 7.39 15.35 8.51
CA LEU A 105 7.83 13.97 8.41
C LEU A 105 9.36 13.84 8.42
N GLY A 106 10.07 14.81 7.85
CA GLY A 106 11.53 14.91 7.94
C GLY A 106 12.01 15.10 9.38
N HIS A 107 11.35 15.98 10.14
CA HIS A 107 11.61 16.16 11.57
C HIS A 107 11.33 14.88 12.36
N TYR A 108 10.17 14.25 12.14
CA TYR A 108 9.81 12.97 12.75
C TYR A 108 10.84 11.87 12.48
N THR A 109 11.28 11.75 11.22
CA THR A 109 12.29 10.75 10.81
C THR A 109 13.62 10.98 11.52
N ARG A 110 14.10 12.23 11.62
CA ARG A 110 15.32 12.56 12.36
C ARG A 110 15.21 12.19 13.84
N GLN A 111 14.07 12.52 14.46
CA GLN A 111 13.80 12.15 15.85
C GLN A 111 13.81 10.63 16.06
N LEU A 112 13.26 9.83 15.14
CA LEU A 112 13.34 8.37 15.21
C LEU A 112 14.78 7.87 15.07
N VAL A 113 15.54 8.39 14.11
CA VAL A 113 16.96 8.00 13.91
C VAL A 113 17.80 8.30 15.16
N ASP A 114 17.60 9.48 15.75
CA ASP A 114 18.32 9.88 16.97
C ASP A 114 17.90 9.05 18.18
N ALA A 115 16.59 8.85 18.35
CA ALA A 115 16.04 8.08 19.45
C ALA A 115 16.47 6.62 19.37
N PHE A 116 16.40 5.99 18.20
CA PHE A 116 16.60 4.54 18.02
C PHE A 116 17.94 4.18 17.37
N ARG A 117 18.98 5.00 17.60
CA ARG A 117 20.31 4.85 17.01
C ARG A 117 20.87 3.41 17.09
N ASP A 118 20.63 2.72 18.21
CA ASP A 118 21.16 1.37 18.46
C ASP A 118 20.34 0.25 17.77
N GLU A 119 19.07 0.50 17.45
CA GLU A 119 18.17 -0.45 16.78
C GLU A 119 18.31 -0.39 15.25
N GLY A 120 19.01 0.63 14.75
CA GLY A 120 19.36 0.80 13.34
C GLY A 120 18.14 0.89 12.42
N GLU A 121 18.27 0.36 11.20
CA GLU A 121 17.22 0.40 10.17
C GLU A 121 16.10 -0.62 10.38
N SER A 122 16.15 -1.40 11.46
CA SER A 122 15.18 -2.47 11.71
C SER A 122 13.83 -1.95 12.23
N LEU A 123 13.74 -0.66 12.59
CA LEU A 123 12.51 -0.04 13.10
C LEU A 123 11.48 0.13 11.96
N PRO A 124 10.33 -0.58 11.98
CA PRO A 124 9.33 -0.50 10.92
C PRO A 124 8.78 0.92 10.74
N GLU A 125 8.63 1.69 11.81
CA GLU A 125 8.15 3.07 11.78
C GLU A 125 9.12 3.99 11.04
N LEU A 126 10.43 3.74 11.13
CA LEU A 126 11.45 4.49 10.40
C LEU A 126 11.41 4.16 8.90
N GLN A 127 11.24 2.88 8.56
CA GLN A 127 11.09 2.45 7.16
C GLN A 127 9.85 3.09 6.53
N LEU A 128 8.71 3.00 7.21
CA LEU A 128 7.46 3.61 6.75
C LEU A 128 7.57 5.14 6.60
N ALA A 129 8.26 5.82 7.51
CA ALA A 129 8.50 7.26 7.40
C ALA A 129 9.34 7.63 6.17
N ARG A 130 10.38 6.85 5.85
CA ARG A 130 11.22 7.04 4.65
C ARG A 130 10.45 6.77 3.36
N GLU A 131 9.63 5.73 3.34
CA GLU A 131 8.75 5.43 2.20
C GLU A 131 7.77 6.57 1.94
N ASN A 132 7.12 7.07 3.00
CA ASN A 132 6.24 8.23 2.92
C ASN A 132 6.96 9.49 2.42
N LEU A 133 8.21 9.75 2.85
CA LEU A 133 9.00 10.88 2.33
C LEU A 133 9.29 10.73 0.82
N THR A 134 9.62 9.52 0.38
CA THR A 134 9.88 9.23 -1.03
C THR A 134 8.63 9.43 -1.88
N GLU A 135 7.47 8.97 -1.39
CA GLU A 135 6.17 9.17 -2.04
C GLU A 135 5.84 10.67 -2.15
N LEU A 136 6.01 11.44 -1.07
CA LEU A 136 5.76 12.88 -1.08
C LEU A 136 6.68 13.63 -2.04
N GLN A 137 7.97 13.30 -2.06
CA GLN A 137 8.91 13.90 -3.01
C GLN A 137 8.45 13.63 -4.45
N ALA A 138 8.02 12.41 -4.78
CA ALA A 138 7.48 12.09 -6.09
C ALA A 138 6.23 12.93 -6.44
N MET A 139 5.34 13.14 -5.46
CA MET A 139 4.15 14.00 -5.65
C MET A 139 4.52 15.47 -5.88
N ILE A 140 5.49 16.00 -5.12
CA ILE A 140 6.00 17.37 -5.28
C ILE A 140 6.66 17.54 -6.65
N HIS A 141 7.51 16.61 -7.06
CA HIS A 141 8.12 16.61 -8.40
C HIS A 141 7.06 16.56 -9.50
N ALA A 142 6.04 15.70 -9.37
CA ALA A 142 4.96 15.62 -10.32
C ALA A 142 4.15 16.93 -10.39
N HIS A 143 3.95 17.60 -9.25
CA HIS A 143 3.31 18.92 -9.21
C HIS A 143 4.16 19.98 -9.92
N ALA A 144 5.44 20.10 -9.56
CA ALA A 144 6.39 21.04 -10.16
C ALA A 144 6.46 20.89 -11.69
N ASN A 145 6.58 19.64 -12.17
CA ASN A 145 6.59 19.33 -13.60
C ASN A 145 5.30 19.74 -14.32
N ARG A 146 4.13 19.61 -13.68
CA ARG A 146 2.85 20.05 -14.27
C ARG A 146 2.73 21.56 -14.37
N MET A 147 3.38 22.27 -13.45
CA MET A 147 3.39 23.73 -13.39
C MET A 147 4.56 24.35 -14.16
N GLU A 148 5.47 23.52 -14.71
CA GLU A 148 6.70 23.92 -15.39
C GLU A 148 7.59 24.85 -14.54
N ILE A 149 7.63 24.59 -13.22
CA ILE A 149 8.43 25.34 -12.24
C ILE A 149 9.50 24.44 -11.63
N ASP A 150 10.59 25.03 -11.16
CA ASP A 150 11.62 24.30 -10.43
C ASP A 150 11.04 23.75 -9.12
N VAL A 151 11.46 22.55 -8.74
CA VAL A 151 11.02 21.88 -7.52
C VAL A 151 11.46 22.65 -6.29
N ASP A 152 12.64 23.27 -6.35
CA ASP A 152 13.19 24.08 -5.26
C ASP A 152 12.36 25.36 -5.04
N ASP A 153 11.68 25.85 -6.09
CA ASP A 153 10.77 27.00 -6.00
C ASP A 153 9.40 26.60 -5.39
N VAL A 154 8.99 25.33 -5.53
CA VAL A 154 7.71 24.83 -4.98
C VAL A 154 7.79 24.62 -3.47
N CYS A 155 8.84 23.91 -3.03
CA CYS A 155 9.06 23.59 -1.62
C CYS A 155 10.45 24.03 -1.18
N PRO A 156 10.66 25.32 -0.88
CA PRO A 156 11.96 25.80 -0.42
C PRO A 156 12.33 25.13 0.92
N GLY A 157 13.36 24.30 0.90
CA GLY A 157 13.88 23.62 2.09
C GLY A 157 14.87 22.51 1.76
N GLU A 158 15.82 22.26 2.66
CA GLU A 158 16.80 21.18 2.49
C GLU A 158 16.11 19.80 2.49
N ASP A 159 16.55 18.91 1.61
CA ASP A 159 16.04 17.55 1.56
C ASP A 159 16.36 16.80 2.86
N PRO A 160 15.35 16.40 3.65
CA PRO A 160 15.57 15.79 4.96
C PRO A 160 16.27 14.42 4.87
N ILE A 161 16.30 13.81 3.68
CA ILE A 161 16.91 12.49 3.44
C ILE A 161 18.42 12.58 3.21
N ALA A 162 18.96 13.71 2.77
CA ALA A 162 20.35 13.82 2.31
C ALA A 162 21.40 13.52 3.40
N ALA A 163 21.02 13.55 4.68
CA ALA A 163 21.92 13.26 5.80
C ALA A 163 21.96 11.78 6.22
N ALA A 164 21.05 10.93 5.75
CA ALA A 164 21.11 9.50 6.08
C ALA A 164 22.10 8.79 5.13
N PRO A 165 23.08 8.01 5.64
CA PRO A 165 23.96 7.24 4.78
C PRO A 165 23.11 6.36 3.85
N PRO A 166 23.50 6.23 2.57
CA PRO A 166 22.72 5.47 1.59
C PRO A 166 22.45 4.08 2.15
N VAL A 167 21.17 3.70 2.19
CA VAL A 167 20.74 2.35 2.49
C VAL A 167 21.51 1.43 1.56
N ILE A 168 22.51 0.73 2.09
CA ILE A 168 23.16 -0.36 1.36
C ILE A 168 22.08 -1.43 1.32
N LYS A 169 21.23 -1.41 0.28
CA LYS A 169 20.30 -2.50 0.01
C LYS A 169 21.15 -3.77 0.11
N PRO A 170 20.85 -4.68 1.06
CA PRO A 170 21.55 -5.95 1.16
C PRO A 170 21.58 -6.52 -0.25
N LYS A 171 22.79 -6.80 -0.75
CA LYS A 171 22.98 -7.44 -2.05
C LYS A 171 21.97 -8.59 -2.09
N PRO A 172 21.00 -8.59 -3.02
CA PRO A 172 19.90 -9.53 -3.02
C PRO A 172 20.46 -10.91 -2.73
N GLU A 173 20.07 -11.49 -1.59
CA GLU A 173 20.30 -12.90 -1.36
C GLU A 173 19.74 -13.59 -2.61
N PRO A 174 20.54 -14.42 -3.32
CA PRO A 174 20.17 -14.95 -4.62
C PRO A 174 18.76 -15.50 -4.51
N GLU A 175 17.86 -14.79 -5.18
CA GLU A 175 16.45 -15.17 -5.29
C GLU A 175 16.46 -16.67 -5.61
N PRO A 176 15.79 -17.52 -4.82
CA PRO A 176 15.74 -18.95 -5.13
C PRO A 176 15.35 -19.04 -6.59
N GLU A 177 16.24 -19.58 -7.43
CA GLU A 177 16.07 -19.64 -8.88
C GLU A 177 14.60 -19.93 -9.14
N PRO A 178 13.85 -19.01 -9.77
CA PRO A 178 12.43 -19.19 -10.02
C PRO A 178 12.28 -20.59 -10.54
N ALA A 179 11.60 -21.46 -9.78
CA ALA A 179 11.45 -22.86 -10.13
C ALA A 179 11.05 -22.87 -11.59
N ALA A 180 11.97 -23.35 -12.45
CA ALA A 180 12.02 -22.99 -13.85
C ALA A 180 10.60 -22.98 -14.37
N VAL A 181 10.07 -21.78 -14.63
CA VAL A 181 8.81 -21.66 -15.36
C VAL A 181 9.14 -22.37 -16.64
N THR A 182 8.63 -23.59 -16.79
CA THR A 182 8.83 -24.39 -17.98
C THR A 182 8.47 -23.46 -19.10
N ASP A 183 9.48 -23.11 -19.92
CA ASP A 183 9.36 -22.32 -21.13
C ASP A 183 8.31 -23.02 -21.96
N THR A 184 7.05 -22.67 -21.70
CA THR A 184 5.96 -23.01 -22.54
C THR A 184 6.19 -22.06 -23.69
N PRO A 185 6.59 -22.58 -24.86
CA PRO A 185 6.91 -21.72 -26.00
C PRO A 185 5.77 -20.73 -26.17
N PRO A 186 6.06 -19.44 -26.39
CA PRO A 186 5.04 -18.42 -26.58
C PRO A 186 4.03 -19.03 -27.54
N PRO A 187 2.76 -19.22 -27.14
CA PRO A 187 1.83 -20.01 -27.91
C PRO A 187 1.85 -19.41 -29.30
N ALA A 188 2.35 -20.21 -30.26
CA ALA A 188 2.47 -19.81 -31.65
C ALA A 188 1.20 -19.06 -31.98
N GLN A 189 1.33 -17.82 -32.45
CA GLN A 189 0.21 -16.93 -32.76
C GLN A 189 -0.72 -17.69 -33.70
N ALA A 190 -1.63 -18.43 -33.09
CA ALA A 190 -2.55 -19.27 -33.81
C ALA A 190 -3.54 -18.25 -34.32
N ASP A 191 -3.64 -18.14 -35.64
CA ASP A 191 -4.76 -17.54 -36.34
C ASP A 191 -6.04 -18.11 -35.73
N LYS A 192 -6.55 -17.45 -34.70
CA LYS A 192 -7.66 -17.92 -33.87
C LYS A 192 -8.73 -16.87 -33.89
N ASP A 193 -9.91 -17.36 -34.28
CA ASP A 193 -11.21 -16.75 -34.06
C ASP A 193 -11.21 -15.85 -32.81
N PRO A 194 -11.87 -14.68 -32.82
CA PRO A 194 -11.88 -13.73 -31.70
C PRO A 194 -12.60 -14.22 -30.42
N ARG A 195 -13.05 -15.48 -30.38
CA ARG A 195 -13.78 -16.06 -29.24
C ARG A 195 -12.96 -16.30 -27.95
N PRO A 196 -11.65 -16.60 -27.95
CA PRO A 196 -10.89 -16.91 -26.73
C PRO A 196 -10.53 -15.66 -25.91
N LEU A 197 -10.47 -14.47 -26.51
CA LEU A 197 -10.18 -13.20 -25.82
C LEU A 197 -11.31 -12.77 -24.87
N LEU A 198 -12.57 -13.04 -25.23
CA LEU A 198 -13.72 -12.77 -24.35
C LEU A 198 -13.77 -13.73 -23.17
N VAL A 199 -13.41 -15.00 -23.39
CA VAL A 199 -13.41 -16.03 -22.33
C VAL A 199 -12.27 -15.75 -21.33
N SER A 200 -11.07 -15.40 -21.79
CA SER A 200 -9.95 -15.07 -20.90
C SER A 200 -10.21 -13.78 -20.11
N GLY A 201 -10.77 -12.73 -20.74
CA GLY A 201 -11.18 -11.51 -20.04
C GLY A 201 -12.24 -11.76 -18.97
N GLY A 202 -13.20 -12.65 -19.23
CA GLY A 202 -14.25 -13.02 -18.27
C GLY A 202 -13.71 -13.74 -17.02
N VAL A 203 -12.83 -14.74 -17.20
CA VAL A 203 -12.24 -15.49 -16.07
C VAL A 203 -11.37 -14.59 -15.19
N LEU A 204 -10.54 -13.74 -15.80
CA LEU A 204 -9.63 -12.86 -15.06
C LEU A 204 -10.39 -11.77 -14.28
N THR A 205 -11.48 -11.25 -14.88
CA THR A 205 -12.39 -10.32 -14.18
C THR A 205 -13.10 -11.01 -13.01
N GLY A 206 -13.54 -12.26 -13.18
CA GLY A 206 -14.17 -13.05 -12.13
C GLY A 206 -13.26 -13.30 -10.92
N ILE A 207 -12.00 -13.69 -11.16
CA ILE A 207 -10.99 -13.87 -10.11
C ILE A 207 -10.72 -12.54 -9.38
N SER A 208 -10.64 -11.43 -10.12
CA SER A 208 -10.40 -10.10 -9.52
C SER A 208 -11.54 -9.65 -8.62
N LEU A 209 -12.80 -9.89 -9.03
CA LEU A 209 -13.97 -9.60 -8.18
C LEU A 209 -14.01 -10.46 -6.92
N ALA A 210 -13.61 -11.74 -7.01
CA ALA A 210 -13.50 -12.59 -5.83
C ALA A 210 -12.44 -12.07 -4.84
N LEU A 211 -11.29 -11.61 -5.33
CA LEU A 211 -10.23 -11.00 -4.51
C LEU A 211 -10.66 -9.67 -3.87
N LEU A 212 -11.44 -8.85 -4.57
CA LEU A 212 -12.03 -7.64 -3.99
C LEU A 212 -13.10 -7.96 -2.93
N GLY A 213 -13.88 -9.03 -3.16
CA GLY A 213 -14.82 -9.56 -2.18
C GLY A 213 -14.13 -10.03 -0.89
N THR A 214 -13.00 -10.74 -1.01
CA THR A 214 -12.23 -11.15 0.16
C THR A 214 -11.55 -9.96 0.85
N ALA A 215 -10.97 -9.01 0.08
CA ALA A 215 -10.36 -7.81 0.64
C ALA A 215 -11.37 -6.96 1.44
N SER A 216 -12.58 -6.76 0.91
CA SER A 216 -13.64 -6.05 1.63
C SER A 216 -14.09 -6.79 2.90
N TYR A 217 -14.15 -8.13 2.89
CA TYR A 217 -14.38 -8.92 4.10
C TYR A 217 -13.28 -8.71 5.15
N PHE A 218 -12.00 -8.75 4.75
CA PHE A 218 -10.88 -8.49 5.66
C PHE A 218 -10.88 -7.05 6.18
N PHE A 219 -11.26 -6.07 5.37
CA PHE A 219 -11.38 -4.67 5.80
C PHE A 219 -12.48 -4.49 6.86
N VAL A 220 -13.67 -5.07 6.65
CA VAL A 220 -14.75 -5.05 7.65
C VAL A 220 -14.34 -5.79 8.93
N ARG A 221 -13.66 -6.94 8.80
CA ARG A 221 -13.15 -7.69 9.95
C ARG A 221 -12.10 -6.89 10.72
N ALA A 222 -11.15 -6.25 10.04
CA ALA A 222 -10.12 -5.40 10.64
C ALA A 222 -10.72 -4.18 11.36
N ASN A 223 -11.74 -3.55 10.77
CA ASN A 223 -12.43 -2.44 11.41
C ASN A 223 -13.23 -2.89 12.66
N ASN A 224 -13.86 -4.06 12.60
CA ASN A 224 -14.55 -4.63 13.75
C ASN A 224 -13.58 -5.06 14.85
N SER A 225 -12.42 -5.63 14.52
CA SER A 225 -11.39 -5.98 15.51
C SER A 225 -10.76 -4.73 16.11
N ALA A 226 -10.53 -3.66 15.34
CA ALA A 226 -10.09 -2.37 15.85
C ALA A 226 -11.08 -1.79 16.88
N ARG A 227 -12.39 -1.78 16.56
CA ARG A 227 -13.43 -1.31 17.51
C ARG A 227 -13.51 -2.17 18.78
N ARG A 228 -13.33 -3.49 18.65
CA ARG A 228 -13.29 -4.39 19.82
C ARG A 228 -12.04 -4.15 20.67
N ALA A 229 -10.89 -3.97 20.03
CA ALA A 229 -9.66 -3.63 20.71
C ALA A 229 -9.83 -2.30 21.47
N GLU A 230 -10.37 -1.28 20.83
CA GLU A 230 -10.65 0.02 21.47
C GLU A 230 -11.64 -0.10 22.63
N ALA A 231 -12.71 -0.87 22.47
CA ALA A 231 -13.67 -1.12 23.55
C ALA A 231 -13.06 -1.88 24.75
N LEU A 232 -12.21 -2.88 24.48
CA LEU A 232 -11.46 -3.59 25.52
C LEU A 232 -10.44 -2.67 26.20
N TRP A 233 -9.81 -1.79 25.43
CA TRP A 233 -8.86 -0.81 25.95
C TRP A 233 -9.53 0.23 26.85
N ASP A 234 -10.72 0.70 26.47
CA ASP A 234 -11.51 1.64 27.27
C ASP A 234 -12.10 0.99 28.54
N ALA A 235 -12.37 -0.31 28.49
CA ALA A 235 -12.85 -1.08 29.65
C ALA A 235 -11.75 -1.38 30.69
N ARG A 236 -10.47 -1.19 30.34
CA ARG A 236 -9.34 -1.41 31.26
C ARG A 236 -9.35 -0.39 32.38
N ASP A 237 -9.28 -0.86 33.63
CA ASP A 237 -9.13 0.01 34.80
C ASP A 237 -7.84 0.85 34.69
N PRO A 238 -7.96 2.19 34.58
CA PRO A 238 -6.80 3.07 34.45
C PRO A 238 -5.92 3.12 35.70
N GLU A 239 -6.45 2.79 36.90
CA GLU A 239 -5.67 2.83 38.14
C GLU A 239 -4.77 1.61 38.31
N LEU A 240 -5.27 0.43 37.95
CA LEU A 240 -4.52 -0.81 38.11
C LEU A 240 -3.53 -1.04 36.97
N GLY A 241 -3.77 -0.44 35.79
CA GLY A 241 -2.91 -0.63 34.61
C GLY A 241 -2.74 -2.10 34.24
N GLN A 242 -3.66 -2.96 34.64
CA GLN A 242 -3.64 -4.40 34.41
C GLN A 242 -5.01 -4.82 33.89
N TRP A 243 -5.02 -5.85 33.04
CA TRP A 243 -6.25 -6.51 32.63
C TRP A 243 -6.83 -7.23 33.85
N GLU A 244 -8.11 -7.00 34.17
CA GLU A 244 -8.73 -7.58 35.37
C GLU A 244 -8.75 -9.10 35.31
N THR A 245 -8.90 -9.64 34.09
CA THR A 245 -8.95 -11.08 33.86
C THR A 245 -7.92 -11.55 32.85
N LYS A 246 -7.50 -12.81 32.99
CA LYS A 246 -6.69 -13.50 31.97
C LYS A 246 -7.42 -13.52 30.62
N THR A 247 -8.75 -13.65 30.64
CA THR A 247 -9.60 -13.71 29.45
C THR A 247 -9.56 -12.41 28.64
N GLU A 248 -9.60 -11.24 29.29
CA GLU A 248 -9.46 -9.95 28.60
C GLU A 248 -8.09 -9.78 27.95
N ARG A 249 -7.04 -10.25 28.64
CA ARG A 249 -5.67 -10.22 28.11
C ARG A 249 -5.52 -11.14 26.89
N ASP A 250 -6.11 -12.33 26.95
CA ASP A 250 -6.10 -13.28 25.85
C ASP A 250 -6.90 -12.74 24.65
N LEU A 251 -8.08 -12.13 24.88
CA LEU A 251 -8.89 -11.47 23.84
C LEU A 251 -8.19 -10.26 23.19
N TRP A 252 -7.46 -9.48 23.99
CA TRP A 252 -6.64 -8.37 23.50
C TRP A 252 -5.48 -8.88 22.62
N ASN A 253 -4.77 -9.90 23.08
CA ASN A 253 -3.67 -10.51 22.33
C ASN A 253 -4.15 -11.13 21.02
N GLU A 254 -5.28 -11.85 21.04
CA GLU A 254 -5.91 -12.43 19.84
C GLU A 254 -6.32 -11.33 18.85
N SER A 255 -6.95 -10.24 19.33
CA SER A 255 -7.35 -9.12 18.48
C SER A 255 -6.14 -8.41 17.85
N ARG A 256 -5.02 -8.32 18.59
CA ARG A 256 -3.77 -7.75 18.10
C ARG A 256 -3.09 -8.64 17.06
N GLU A 257 -3.08 -9.96 17.28
CA GLU A 257 -2.53 -10.93 16.34
C GLU A 257 -3.34 -10.96 15.03
N ASP A 258 -4.67 -10.90 15.13
CA ASP A 258 -5.56 -10.75 13.98
C ASP A 258 -5.30 -9.45 13.20
N TYR A 259 -4.99 -8.34 13.89
CA TYR A 259 -4.66 -7.07 13.24
C TYR A 259 -3.30 -7.12 12.53
N GLN A 260 -2.30 -7.75 13.15
CA GLN A 260 -0.96 -7.90 12.57
C GLN A 260 -0.95 -8.83 11.36
N LEU A 261 -1.76 -9.90 11.37
CA LEU A 261 -1.86 -10.84 10.25
C LEU A 261 -2.72 -10.30 9.09
N SER A 262 -3.74 -9.48 9.38
CA SER A 262 -4.65 -8.98 8.35
C SER A 262 -4.12 -7.78 7.56
N SER A 263 -3.28 -6.92 8.17
CA SER A 263 -2.77 -5.70 7.53
C SER A 263 -1.95 -5.97 6.24
N PRO A 264 -0.90 -6.82 6.24
CA PRO A 264 -0.11 -7.06 5.03
C PRO A 264 -0.89 -7.84 3.96
N VAL A 265 -1.74 -8.78 4.37
CA VAL A 265 -2.57 -9.57 3.44
C VAL A 265 -3.58 -8.67 2.74
N ALA A 266 -4.21 -7.73 3.45
CA ALA A 266 -5.16 -6.79 2.86
C ALA A 266 -4.49 -5.89 1.81
N ILE A 267 -3.32 -5.33 2.12
CA ILE A 267 -2.58 -4.43 1.20
C ILE A 267 -2.18 -5.17 -0.08
N VAL A 268 -1.56 -6.36 0.05
CA VAL A 268 -1.13 -7.17 -1.11
C VAL A 268 -2.33 -7.56 -1.97
N THR A 269 -3.46 -7.90 -1.35
CA THR A 269 -4.68 -8.31 -2.07
C THR A 269 -5.30 -7.14 -2.83
N VAL A 270 -5.32 -5.94 -2.26
CA VAL A 270 -5.88 -4.74 -2.92
C VAL A 270 -5.04 -4.33 -4.13
N VAL A 271 -3.70 -4.29 -4.01
CA VAL A 271 -2.82 -3.89 -5.12
C VAL A 271 -2.88 -4.92 -6.24
N THR A 272 -2.75 -6.21 -5.92
CA THR A 272 -2.79 -7.29 -6.90
C THR A 272 -4.17 -7.37 -7.58
N GLY A 273 -5.25 -7.22 -6.80
CA GLY A 273 -6.62 -7.21 -7.32
C GLY A 273 -6.92 -6.00 -8.20
N GLY A 274 -6.41 -4.81 -7.85
CA GLY A 274 -6.59 -3.58 -8.64
C GLY A 274 -5.95 -3.66 -10.03
N ILE A 275 -4.71 -4.15 -10.10
CA ILE A 275 -3.99 -4.33 -11.38
C ILE A 275 -4.69 -5.36 -12.27
N ALA A 276 -5.09 -6.50 -11.68
CA ALA A 276 -5.80 -7.55 -12.42
C ALA A 276 -7.15 -7.07 -12.97
N LEU A 277 -7.90 -6.27 -12.20
CA LEU A 277 -9.19 -5.73 -12.63
C LEU A 277 -9.04 -4.74 -13.79
N ALA A 278 -8.05 -3.82 -13.73
CA ALA A 278 -7.77 -2.89 -14.82
C ALA A 278 -7.38 -3.63 -16.11
N GLY A 279 -6.53 -4.66 -16.00
CA GLY A 279 -6.18 -5.54 -17.13
C GLY A 279 -7.38 -6.29 -17.70
N GLY A 280 -8.22 -6.86 -16.82
CA GLY A 280 -9.45 -7.57 -17.19
C GLY A 280 -10.44 -6.71 -17.96
N ILE A 281 -10.73 -5.49 -17.46
CA ILE A 281 -11.61 -4.52 -18.13
C ILE A 281 -11.05 -4.14 -19.51
N THR A 282 -9.75 -3.88 -19.61
CA THR A 282 -9.11 -3.48 -20.86
C THR A 282 -9.25 -4.56 -21.94
N LEU A 283 -9.01 -5.82 -21.58
CA LEU A 283 -9.21 -6.96 -22.48
C LEU A 283 -10.68 -7.13 -22.89
N LEU A 284 -11.62 -6.93 -21.96
CA LEU A 284 -13.06 -6.99 -22.24
C LEU A 284 -13.50 -5.91 -23.25
N VAL A 285 -13.04 -4.67 -23.06
CA VAL A 285 -13.33 -3.55 -23.98
C VAL A 285 -12.73 -3.79 -25.37
N LEU A 286 -11.48 -4.28 -25.44
CA LEU A 286 -10.84 -4.63 -26.71
C LEU A 286 -11.57 -5.76 -27.42
N GLY A 287 -11.95 -6.83 -26.70
CA GLY A 287 -12.72 -7.94 -27.24
C GLY A 287 -14.11 -7.52 -27.75
N ALA A 288 -14.82 -6.69 -26.98
CA ALA A 288 -16.12 -6.15 -27.38
C ALA A 288 -16.01 -5.26 -28.64
N LYS A 289 -14.99 -4.39 -28.71
CA LYS A 289 -14.74 -3.53 -29.88
C LYS A 289 -14.40 -4.33 -31.13
N GLN A 290 -13.61 -5.40 -31.00
CA GLN A 290 -13.25 -6.26 -32.13
C GLN A 290 -14.46 -7.06 -32.64
N ARG A 291 -15.31 -7.58 -31.73
CA ARG A 291 -16.58 -8.23 -32.09
C ARG A 291 -17.49 -7.29 -32.87
N ASN A 292 -17.61 -6.03 -32.43
CA ASN A 292 -18.42 -5.03 -33.11
C ASN A 292 -17.89 -4.64 -34.49
N ARG A 293 -16.58 -4.80 -34.75
CA ARG A 293 -16.00 -4.60 -36.10
C ARG A 293 -16.28 -5.77 -37.03
N GLN A 294 -16.29 -7.00 -36.52
CA GLN A 294 -16.57 -8.19 -37.33
C GLN A 294 -18.07 -8.37 -37.63
N GLN A 295 -18.95 -7.86 -36.79
CA GLN A 295 -20.40 -7.86 -37.01
C GLN A 295 -20.90 -6.70 -37.91
N ARG A 296 -20.00 -5.95 -38.56
CA ARG A 296 -20.42 -4.94 -39.53
C ARG A 296 -20.87 -5.64 -40.79
N ALA A 297 -22.19 -5.64 -41.03
CA ALA A 297 -22.74 -5.85 -42.36
C ALA A 297 -22.03 -4.90 -43.33
N SER A 298 -21.28 -5.44 -44.28
CA SER A 298 -20.62 -4.62 -45.29
C SER A 298 -21.51 -4.53 -46.51
N LEU A 299 -21.65 -3.29 -46.98
CA LEU A 299 -22.39 -2.90 -48.16
C LEU A 299 -21.34 -2.37 -49.14
N SER A 300 -20.97 -3.18 -50.13
CA SER A 300 -20.02 -2.75 -51.15
C SER A 300 -20.76 -2.52 -52.47
N PRO A 301 -20.69 -1.31 -53.06
CA PRO A 301 -21.21 -1.07 -54.39
C PRO A 301 -20.37 -1.84 -55.41
N TYR A 302 -21.06 -2.47 -56.36
CA TYR A 302 -20.45 -3.11 -57.52
C TYR A 302 -20.96 -2.43 -58.77
N GLY A 303 -20.03 -2.00 -59.63
CA GLY A 303 -20.32 -1.39 -60.92
C GLY A 303 -19.50 -2.06 -62.01
N GLY A 304 -20.19 -2.61 -63.01
CA GLY A 304 -19.61 -3.12 -64.25
C GLY A 304 -20.22 -2.44 -65.48
N PRO A 305 -19.62 -2.60 -66.66
CA PRO A 305 -20.04 -1.90 -67.89
C PRO A 305 -21.47 -2.24 -68.38
N ARG A 306 -22.15 -3.20 -67.74
CA ARG A 306 -23.53 -3.58 -68.07
C ARG A 306 -24.46 -3.70 -66.85
N SER A 307 -23.98 -3.43 -65.63
CA SER A 307 -24.81 -3.50 -64.43
C SER A 307 -24.21 -2.70 -63.27
N ALA A 308 -25.08 -2.18 -62.41
CA ALA A 308 -24.70 -1.59 -61.13
C ALA A 308 -25.60 -2.17 -60.04
N GLY A 309 -25.05 -2.44 -58.86
CA GLY A 309 -25.78 -3.02 -57.74
C GLY A 309 -25.05 -2.88 -56.41
N LEU A 310 -25.71 -3.35 -55.34
CA LEU A 310 -25.15 -3.41 -53.99
C LEU A 310 -25.02 -4.87 -53.58
N VAL A 311 -23.84 -5.28 -53.12
CA VAL A 311 -23.64 -6.61 -52.53
C VAL A 311 -23.64 -6.46 -51.02
N PHE A 312 -24.57 -7.17 -50.38
CA PHE A 312 -24.59 -7.33 -48.92
C PHE A 312 -23.82 -8.59 -48.55
N ASN A 313 -22.77 -8.43 -47.75
CA ASN A 313 -22.10 -9.56 -47.14
C ASN A 313 -22.44 -9.61 -45.64
N LEU A 314 -23.25 -10.60 -45.27
CA LEU A 314 -23.51 -10.97 -43.89
C LEU A 314 -22.67 -12.20 -43.56
N ARG A 315 -21.66 -12.03 -42.72
CA ARG A 315 -20.93 -13.15 -42.11
C ARG A 315 -21.58 -13.45 -40.76
N PHE A 316 -22.18 -14.63 -40.62
CA PHE A 316 -22.76 -15.16 -39.39
C PHE A 316 -21.78 -16.11 -38.71
#